data_AF-G0PNQ6-F1
#
_entry.id   AF-G0PNQ6-F1
#
_cell.length_a   1.000
_cell.length_b   1.000
_cell.length_c   1.000
_cell.angle_alpha   90.00
_cell.angle_beta   90.00
_cell.angle_gamma   90.00
#
_symmetry.space_group_name_H-M   'P 1'
#
loop_
_entity.id
_entity.type
_entity.pdbx_description
1 polymer ?
#
loop_
_entity_poly.entity_id
_entity_poly.type
_entity_poly.pdbx_seq_one_letter_code
_entity_poly.pdbx_strand_id
1 'polypeptide(L)'
;TALEDTHQFRALDMIRWIREEYGNYFSIGCAGYPLGHPQAPSYKADLMYLKAKCDAGANFVITQLFFEAETFEKFVRDCREIGITQPIIPGIMPIMGYESIKRIAKLSQLEIPQHILDDLEPIKHDDDAVQKYGTERCIAMCRRLLDNGSAPSIHMYTMNREGSIREILKSLGLWKLEGDRVFPWKNRSQHPIRCLESVRPIYWSFRPRSYITRTRDWDQFPNGRWGNSSSPAFGDVSSYYLSNLTTLRNNEDRLAMFGNTIESIEDVKQVFINYITQAPNATGVKVTSLPWTEAETGVQPETSLITEQLVWCNHNGILTVNSQPSVNGAPSTDPLVGWGKPGGYCYQKAYLECFMTAELSEKLIQIIERDFPIRVNYHAIDKDV
;
A
#
# COMPACT_ATOMS: atom_id res chain seq x y z
N THR A 1 15.43 47.77 -13.83
CA THR A 1 16.09 47.21 -15.03
C THR A 1 15.37 45.92 -15.35
N ALA A 2 14.70 45.87 -16.50
CA ALA A 2 13.72 44.83 -16.86
C ALA A 2 14.34 43.46 -17.15
N LEU A 3 14.88 42.80 -16.12
CA LEU A 3 15.49 41.48 -16.15
C LEU A 3 15.20 40.65 -14.88
N GLU A 4 14.15 40.99 -14.12
CA GLU A 4 13.80 40.27 -12.88
C GLU A 4 12.67 39.24 -13.04
N ASP A 5 12.06 39.10 -14.22
CA ASP A 5 10.77 38.37 -14.38
C ASP A 5 10.79 37.19 -15.37
N THR A 6 11.92 36.49 -15.48
CA THR A 6 11.99 35.14 -16.09
C THR A 6 12.88 34.22 -15.26
N HIS A 7 12.53 34.02 -13.99
CA HIS A 7 13.03 32.86 -13.27
C HIS A 7 12.38 31.59 -13.86
N GLN A 8 12.88 31.13 -15.02
CA GLN A 8 12.79 29.73 -15.40
C GLN A 8 13.65 28.97 -14.38
N PHE A 9 13.13 28.73 -13.17
CA PHE A 9 13.76 27.85 -12.21
C PHE A 9 13.90 26.49 -12.87
N ARG A 10 15.12 26.14 -13.28
CA ARG A 10 15.38 24.83 -13.86
C ARG A 10 15.60 23.85 -12.72
N ALA A 11 15.51 22.55 -13.03
CA ALA A 11 15.70 21.51 -12.02
C ALA A 11 17.03 21.67 -11.22
N LEU A 12 18.08 22.22 -11.84
CA LEU A 12 19.34 22.53 -11.16
C LEU A 12 19.18 23.55 -10.03
N ASP A 13 18.43 24.63 -10.26
CA ASP A 13 18.23 25.70 -9.28
C ASP A 13 17.43 25.19 -8.08
N MET A 14 16.43 24.35 -8.34
CA MET A 14 15.66 23.67 -7.29
C MET A 14 16.54 22.73 -6.45
N ILE A 15 17.44 21.96 -7.08
CA ILE A 15 18.37 21.08 -6.35
C ILE A 15 19.27 21.91 -5.43
N ARG A 16 19.84 23.02 -5.93
CA ARG A 16 20.70 23.92 -5.14
C ARG A 16 19.93 24.51 -3.97
N TRP A 17 18.75 25.06 -4.23
CA TRP A 17 17.91 25.64 -3.19
C TRP A 17 17.55 24.64 -2.10
N ILE A 18 17.13 23.41 -2.46
CA ILE A 18 16.82 22.37 -1.45
C ILE A 18 18.07 22.05 -0.60
N ARG A 19 19.26 21.99 -1.22
CA ARG A 19 20.51 21.72 -0.51
C ARG A 19 20.94 22.88 0.39
N GLU A 20 20.72 24.11 -0.04
CA GLU A 20 21.00 25.32 0.75
C GLU A 20 20.07 25.43 1.97
N GLU A 21 18.77 25.22 1.78
CA GLU A 21 17.76 25.38 2.85
C GLU A 21 17.66 24.18 3.79
N TYR A 22 17.80 22.95 3.28
CA TYR A 22 17.51 21.71 4.02
C TYR A 22 18.70 20.75 4.13
N GLY A 23 19.87 21.13 3.61
CA GLY A 23 21.06 20.29 3.64
C GLY A 23 20.83 18.89 3.07
N ASN A 24 21.19 17.88 3.85
CA ASN A 24 21.05 16.46 3.48
C ASN A 24 19.77 15.79 4.02
N TYR A 25 18.78 16.58 4.47
CA TYR A 25 17.53 16.02 5.00
C TYR A 25 16.77 15.22 3.93
N PHE A 26 16.70 15.73 2.71
CA PHE A 26 16.03 15.07 1.59
C PHE A 26 16.99 14.29 0.70
N SER A 27 16.56 13.10 0.25
CA SER A 27 17.16 12.43 -0.92
C SER A 27 16.54 12.99 -2.19
N ILE A 28 17.35 13.44 -3.13
CA ILE A 28 16.91 14.13 -4.35
C ILE A 28 17.26 13.27 -5.57
N GLY A 29 16.23 12.83 -6.31
CA GLY A 29 16.39 12.23 -7.62
C GLY A 29 16.31 13.29 -8.73
N CYS A 30 17.01 13.09 -9.84
CA CYS A 30 16.84 13.93 -11.03
C CYS A 30 16.60 13.10 -12.29
N ALA A 31 15.94 13.70 -13.28
CA ALA A 31 15.67 13.04 -14.56
C ALA A 31 16.91 13.01 -15.46
N GLY A 32 17.15 11.89 -16.16
CA GLY A 32 18.13 11.75 -17.24
C GLY A 32 17.48 11.31 -18.54
N TYR A 33 18.05 11.66 -19.69
CA TYR A 33 17.47 11.34 -21.00
C TYR A 33 18.49 10.55 -21.82
N PRO A 34 18.33 9.21 -21.94
CA PRO A 34 19.31 8.36 -22.61
C PRO A 34 19.59 8.72 -24.08
N LEU A 35 18.59 9.33 -24.75
CA LEU A 35 18.66 9.82 -26.13
C LEU A 35 18.81 11.35 -26.21
N GLY A 36 18.98 12.03 -25.07
CA GLY A 36 19.05 13.49 -24.95
C GLY A 36 17.68 14.15 -24.83
N HIS A 37 17.59 15.21 -24.01
CA HIS A 37 16.37 15.99 -23.88
C HIS A 37 16.02 16.70 -25.20
N PRO A 38 14.76 16.70 -25.67
CA PRO A 38 14.41 17.25 -27.00
C PRO A 38 14.66 18.75 -27.16
N GLN A 39 14.64 19.50 -26.05
CA GLN A 39 14.94 20.93 -26.03
C GLN A 39 16.43 21.25 -25.79
N ALA A 40 17.27 20.22 -25.59
CA ALA A 40 18.70 20.44 -25.43
C ALA A 40 19.36 20.70 -26.79
N PRO A 41 20.37 21.58 -26.85
CA PRO A 41 21.03 21.91 -28.12
C PRO A 41 21.87 20.74 -28.68
N SER A 42 22.25 19.79 -27.83
CA SER A 42 22.88 18.52 -28.23
C SER A 42 22.83 17.52 -27.07
N TYR A 43 23.00 16.24 -27.38
CA TYR A 43 23.17 15.17 -26.38
C TYR A 43 24.31 15.48 -25.40
N LYS A 44 25.45 15.98 -25.90
CA LYS A 44 26.59 16.35 -25.06
C LYS A 44 26.25 17.49 -24.10
N ALA A 45 25.52 18.51 -24.57
CA ALA A 45 25.08 19.61 -23.70
C ALA A 45 24.10 19.12 -22.61
N ASP A 46 23.19 18.21 -22.95
CA ASP A 46 22.27 17.60 -21.99
C ASP A 46 23.01 16.78 -20.92
N LEU A 47 24.02 16.00 -21.32
CA LEU A 47 24.89 15.27 -20.40
C LEU A 47 25.65 16.20 -19.45
N MET A 48 26.20 17.32 -19.95
CA MET A 48 26.86 18.31 -19.09
C MET A 48 25.88 18.96 -18.11
N TYR A 49 24.65 19.20 -18.53
CA TYR A 49 23.61 19.73 -17.66
C TYR A 49 23.16 18.70 -16.60
N LEU A 50 23.06 17.42 -16.97
CA LEU A 50 22.84 16.34 -16.02
C LEU A 50 23.98 16.26 -14.98
N LYS A 51 25.22 16.36 -15.43
CA LYS A 51 26.38 16.45 -14.54
C LYS A 51 26.25 17.61 -13.56
N ALA A 52 25.87 18.80 -14.03
CA ALA A 52 25.67 19.95 -13.14
C ALA A 52 24.59 19.68 -12.07
N LYS A 53 23.51 18.98 -12.39
CA LYS A 53 22.48 18.55 -11.40
C LYS A 53 23.03 17.56 -10.38
N CYS A 54 23.85 16.59 -10.82
CA CYS A 54 24.51 15.64 -9.94
C CYS A 54 25.52 16.34 -9.01
N ASP A 55 26.36 17.22 -9.56
CA ASP A 55 27.35 18.00 -8.81
C ASP A 55 26.70 18.95 -7.80
N ALA A 56 25.49 19.46 -8.10
CA ALA A 56 24.69 20.27 -7.18
C ALA A 56 24.06 19.47 -6.03
N GLY A 57 24.14 18.14 -6.03
CA GLY A 57 23.72 17.30 -4.91
C GLY A 57 22.52 16.38 -5.18
N ALA A 58 22.19 16.08 -6.45
CA ALA A 58 21.28 14.98 -6.73
C ALA A 58 21.91 13.64 -6.30
N ASN A 59 21.13 12.76 -5.65
CA ASN A 59 21.59 11.48 -5.12
C ASN A 59 21.52 10.34 -6.13
N PHE A 60 20.58 10.39 -7.07
CA PHE A 60 20.42 9.37 -8.12
C PHE A 60 19.73 9.96 -9.35
N VAL A 61 19.82 9.23 -10.46
CA VAL A 61 19.17 9.58 -11.74
C VAL A 61 18.10 8.53 -12.05
N ILE A 62 16.90 8.96 -12.43
CA ILE A 62 15.91 8.09 -13.10
C ILE A 62 15.85 8.51 -14.56
N THR A 63 16.01 7.57 -15.47
CA THR A 63 15.98 7.88 -16.89
C THR A 63 14.56 7.98 -17.43
N GLN A 64 14.37 8.79 -18.47
CA GLN A 64 13.25 8.63 -19.40
C GLN A 64 13.25 7.22 -20.00
N LEU A 65 12.08 6.78 -20.47
CA LEU A 65 11.90 5.51 -21.16
C LEU A 65 12.76 5.39 -22.42
N PHE A 66 13.08 4.16 -22.78
CA PHE A 66 13.82 3.75 -23.97
C PHE A 66 13.34 2.37 -24.41
N PHE A 67 13.62 1.98 -25.65
CA PHE A 67 13.14 0.73 -26.24
C PHE A 67 14.18 -0.40 -26.26
N GLU A 68 15.46 -0.05 -26.20
CA GLU A 68 16.58 -0.99 -26.34
C GLU A 68 17.60 -0.84 -25.21
N ALA A 69 18.06 -1.96 -24.65
CA ALA A 69 18.99 -1.99 -23.52
C ALA A 69 20.30 -1.24 -23.81
N GLU A 70 20.80 -1.37 -25.03
CA GLU A 70 22.02 -0.72 -25.53
C GLU A 70 21.98 0.80 -25.37
N THR A 71 20.78 1.39 -25.48
CA THR A 71 20.59 2.84 -25.34
C THR A 71 20.94 3.28 -23.92
N PHE A 72 20.45 2.53 -22.93
CA PHE A 72 20.75 2.79 -21.53
C PHE A 72 22.20 2.46 -21.19
N GLU A 73 22.72 1.34 -21.66
CA GLU A 73 24.12 0.93 -21.45
C GLU A 73 25.11 1.98 -21.98
N LYS A 74 24.84 2.55 -23.17
CA LYS A 74 25.61 3.66 -23.73
C LYS A 74 25.50 4.90 -22.86
N PHE A 75 24.29 5.29 -22.48
CA PHE A 75 24.08 6.46 -21.62
C PHE A 75 24.81 6.35 -20.28
N VAL A 76 24.82 5.16 -19.66
CA VAL A 76 25.59 4.92 -18.44
C VAL A 76 27.08 5.12 -18.69
N ARG A 77 27.66 4.53 -19.75
CA ARG A 77 29.08 4.73 -20.10
C ARG A 77 29.42 6.21 -20.26
N ASP A 78 28.63 6.92 -21.07
CA ASP A 78 28.86 8.34 -21.35
C ASP A 78 28.76 9.19 -20.06
N CYS A 79 27.84 8.86 -19.15
CA CYS A 79 27.75 9.49 -17.83
C CYS A 79 28.98 9.23 -16.95
N ARG A 80 29.51 7.99 -16.97
CA ARG A 80 30.71 7.63 -16.20
C ARG A 80 31.96 8.32 -16.74
N GLU A 81 32.10 8.44 -18.07
CA GLU A 81 33.22 9.14 -18.71
C GLU A 81 33.35 10.60 -18.29
N ILE A 82 32.23 11.25 -17.97
CA ILE A 82 32.20 12.66 -17.51
C ILE A 82 32.19 12.80 -15.98
N GLY A 83 32.34 11.69 -15.25
CA GLY A 83 32.49 11.68 -13.79
C GLY A 83 31.19 11.73 -12.99
N ILE A 84 30.04 11.40 -13.58
CA ILE A 84 28.81 11.15 -12.80
C ILE A 84 28.99 9.80 -12.10
N THR A 85 28.92 9.76 -10.78
CA THR A 85 29.13 8.53 -9.97
C THR A 85 27.85 8.02 -9.31
N GLN A 86 26.80 8.83 -9.30
CA GLN A 86 25.50 8.50 -8.71
C GLN A 86 24.87 7.27 -9.39
N PRO A 87 24.02 6.50 -8.67
CA PRO A 87 23.20 5.46 -9.26
C PRO A 87 22.32 6.00 -10.39
N ILE A 88 22.29 5.30 -11.52
CA ILE A 88 21.43 5.61 -12.67
C ILE A 88 20.43 4.46 -12.80
N ILE A 89 19.15 4.78 -12.70
CA ILE A 89 18.05 3.82 -12.67
C ILE A 89 17.29 3.92 -14.01
N PRO A 90 17.20 2.85 -14.80
CA PRO A 90 16.43 2.84 -16.04
C PRO A 90 14.94 2.99 -15.74
N GLY A 91 14.31 3.97 -16.38
CA GLY A 91 12.85 4.05 -16.51
C GLY A 91 12.39 3.11 -17.62
N ILE A 92 11.58 2.10 -17.28
CA ILE A 92 11.10 1.07 -18.20
C ILE A 92 9.58 1.10 -18.24
N MET A 93 9.04 1.10 -19.46
CA MET A 93 7.60 1.08 -19.70
C MET A 93 7.24 -0.12 -20.56
N PRO A 94 6.45 -1.08 -20.04
CA PRO A 94 5.95 -2.18 -20.84
C PRO A 94 5.00 -1.69 -21.94
N ILE A 95 5.07 -2.32 -23.11
CA ILE A 95 4.09 -2.09 -24.18
C ILE A 95 2.80 -2.81 -23.80
N MET A 96 1.70 -2.05 -23.64
CA MET A 96 0.39 -2.57 -23.22
C MET A 96 -0.69 -2.38 -24.28
N GLY A 97 -0.33 -1.93 -25.48
CA GLY A 97 -1.25 -1.67 -26.57
C GLY A 97 -0.60 -0.86 -27.70
N TYR A 98 -1.00 -1.15 -28.94
CA TYR A 98 -0.36 -0.62 -30.15
C TYR A 98 -0.49 0.91 -30.27
N GLU A 99 -1.70 1.44 -30.17
CA GLU A 99 -1.92 2.89 -30.24
C GLU A 99 -1.35 3.63 -29.02
N SER A 100 -1.38 2.97 -27.85
CA SER A 100 -0.83 3.54 -26.62
C SER A 100 0.68 3.77 -26.73
N ILE A 101 1.43 2.81 -27.29
CA ILE A 101 2.88 2.98 -27.42
C ILE A 101 3.25 4.06 -28.44
N LYS A 102 2.54 4.14 -29.57
CA LYS A 102 2.75 5.21 -30.57
C LYS A 102 2.48 6.60 -30.00
N ARG A 103 1.40 6.74 -29.21
CA ARG A 103 1.09 7.99 -28.52
C ARG A 103 2.17 8.37 -27.51
N ILE A 104 2.62 7.42 -26.69
CA ILE A 104 3.65 7.71 -25.67
C ILE A 104 5.00 8.04 -26.31
N ALA A 105 5.39 7.35 -27.38
CA ALA A 105 6.58 7.66 -28.14
C ALA A 105 6.53 9.10 -28.69
N LYS A 106 5.41 9.49 -29.30
CA LYS A 106 5.19 10.87 -29.78
C LYS A 106 5.28 11.91 -28.67
N LEU A 107 4.62 11.68 -27.52
CA LEU A 107 4.64 12.59 -26.37
C LEU A 107 6.04 12.70 -25.75
N SER A 108 6.80 11.61 -25.76
CA SER A 108 8.17 11.56 -25.25
C SER A 108 9.20 12.03 -26.27
N GLN A 109 8.76 12.32 -27.51
CA GLN A 109 9.62 12.65 -28.67
C GLN A 109 10.68 11.58 -28.91
N LEU A 110 10.25 10.32 -28.85
CA LEU A 110 11.06 9.14 -29.08
C LEU A 110 10.58 8.43 -30.35
N GLU A 111 11.53 7.84 -31.07
CA GLU A 111 11.24 6.95 -32.19
C GLU A 111 11.18 5.50 -31.70
N ILE A 112 10.14 4.79 -32.12
CA ILE A 112 10.03 3.34 -31.87
C ILE A 112 10.91 2.65 -32.91
N PRO A 113 11.85 1.77 -32.51
CA PRO A 113 12.66 1.00 -33.46
C PRO A 113 11.80 0.25 -34.47
N GLN A 114 12.21 0.25 -35.74
CA GLN A 114 11.42 -0.32 -36.83
C GLN A 114 11.09 -1.79 -36.62
N HIS A 115 12.02 -2.60 -36.10
CA HIS A 115 11.75 -4.02 -35.82
C HIS A 115 10.64 -4.21 -34.77
N ILE A 116 10.51 -3.30 -33.79
CA ILE A 116 9.40 -3.36 -32.82
C ILE A 116 8.08 -3.05 -33.52
N LEU A 117 8.07 -2.08 -34.45
CA LEU A 117 6.88 -1.79 -35.24
C LEU A 117 6.51 -2.97 -36.16
N ASP A 118 7.50 -3.57 -36.80
CA ASP A 118 7.31 -4.73 -37.70
C ASP A 118 6.76 -5.94 -36.95
N ASP A 119 7.21 -6.19 -35.72
CA ASP A 119 6.69 -7.25 -34.85
C ASP A 119 5.25 -6.95 -34.38
N LEU A 120 4.94 -5.69 -34.13
CA LEU A 120 3.64 -5.26 -33.59
C LEU A 120 2.55 -5.14 -34.67
N GLU A 121 2.91 -4.79 -35.91
CA GLU A 121 1.96 -4.52 -37.00
C GLU A 121 1.02 -5.71 -37.30
N PRO A 122 1.48 -6.99 -37.33
CA PRO A 122 0.62 -8.14 -37.54
C PRO A 122 -0.38 -8.38 -36.41
N ILE A 123 -0.03 -7.98 -35.18
CA ILE A 123 -0.83 -8.21 -33.96
C ILE A 123 -1.56 -6.95 -33.48
N LYS A 124 -1.53 -5.85 -34.23
CA LYS A 124 -2.03 -4.53 -33.80
C LYS A 124 -3.50 -4.45 -33.38
N HIS A 125 -4.30 -5.44 -33.78
CA HIS A 125 -5.73 -5.54 -33.44
C HIS A 125 -6.02 -6.61 -32.37
N ASP A 126 -4.98 -7.25 -31.81
CA ASP A 126 -5.05 -8.22 -30.73
C ASP A 126 -4.32 -7.66 -29.50
N ASP A 127 -5.09 -7.02 -28.61
CA ASP A 127 -4.55 -6.34 -27.42
C ASP A 127 -3.81 -7.32 -26.48
N ASP A 128 -4.29 -8.56 -26.37
CA ASP A 128 -3.67 -9.59 -25.52
C ASP A 128 -2.32 -10.02 -26.10
N ALA A 129 -2.24 -10.23 -27.42
CA ALA A 129 -0.98 -10.54 -28.10
C ALA A 129 0.03 -9.40 -27.97
N VAL A 130 -0.40 -8.14 -28.14
CA VAL A 130 0.46 -6.96 -27.98
C VAL A 130 0.98 -6.84 -26.55
N GLN A 131 0.11 -7.02 -25.55
CA GLN A 131 0.50 -6.98 -24.14
C GLN A 131 1.50 -8.09 -23.81
N LYS A 132 1.28 -9.31 -24.32
CA LYS A 132 2.19 -10.44 -24.13
C LYS A 132 3.56 -10.15 -24.72
N TYR A 133 3.61 -9.70 -25.97
CA TYR A 133 4.84 -9.28 -26.65
C TYR A 133 5.60 -8.21 -25.84
N GLY A 134 4.89 -7.17 -25.39
CA GLY A 134 5.47 -6.10 -24.58
C GLY A 134 6.03 -6.57 -23.24
N THR A 135 5.34 -7.50 -22.59
CA THR A 135 5.74 -8.09 -21.31
C THR A 135 7.02 -8.93 -21.48
N GLU A 136 7.07 -9.81 -22.48
CA GLU A 136 8.23 -10.66 -22.77
C GLU A 136 9.48 -9.84 -23.10
N ARG A 137 9.34 -8.80 -23.93
CA ARG A 137 10.44 -7.86 -24.24
C ARG A 137 10.93 -7.12 -23.00
N CYS A 138 10.01 -6.64 -22.18
CA CYS A 138 10.35 -5.94 -20.95
C CYS A 138 11.14 -6.86 -19.99
N ILE A 139 10.73 -8.12 -19.83
CA ILE A 139 11.46 -9.12 -19.04
C ILE A 139 12.87 -9.32 -19.57
N ALA A 140 13.04 -9.50 -20.89
CA ALA A 140 14.34 -9.71 -21.51
C ALA A 140 15.27 -8.50 -21.30
N MET A 141 14.76 -7.27 -21.50
CA MET A 141 15.52 -6.04 -21.29
C MET A 141 15.93 -5.87 -19.82
N CYS A 142 14.99 -6.04 -18.88
CA CYS A 142 15.28 -5.92 -17.45
C CYS A 142 16.30 -6.96 -17.00
N ARG A 143 16.14 -8.22 -17.42
CA ARG A 143 17.06 -9.31 -17.07
C ARG A 143 18.47 -9.00 -17.57
N ARG A 144 18.63 -8.57 -18.84
CA ARG A 144 19.92 -8.15 -19.37
C ARG A 144 20.57 -7.02 -18.54
N LEU A 145 19.82 -5.96 -18.27
CA LEU A 145 20.32 -4.77 -17.55
C LEU A 145 20.73 -5.07 -16.11
N LEU A 146 20.03 -6.00 -15.45
CA LEU A 146 20.34 -6.44 -14.09
C LEU A 146 21.53 -7.42 -14.09
N ASP A 147 21.50 -8.44 -14.95
CA ASP A 147 22.52 -9.51 -14.98
C ASP A 147 23.90 -8.99 -15.39
N ASN A 148 23.96 -8.01 -16.31
CA ASN A 148 25.23 -7.40 -16.73
C ASN A 148 25.70 -6.26 -15.81
N GLY A 149 24.95 -5.93 -14.76
CA GLY A 149 25.29 -4.91 -13.77
C GLY A 149 25.19 -3.47 -14.25
N SER A 150 24.63 -3.21 -15.44
CA SER A 150 24.46 -1.85 -15.97
C SER A 150 23.45 -1.04 -15.15
N ALA A 151 22.45 -1.72 -14.57
CA ALA A 151 21.43 -1.10 -13.73
C ALA A 151 21.45 -1.69 -12.31
N PRO A 152 21.48 -0.85 -11.24
CA PRO A 152 21.40 -1.32 -9.85
C PRO A 152 19.96 -1.69 -9.42
N SER A 153 18.96 -1.20 -10.14
CA SER A 153 17.52 -1.40 -9.88
C SER A 153 16.72 -1.02 -11.13
N ILE A 154 15.41 -1.25 -11.16
CA ILE A 154 14.53 -0.84 -12.27
C ILE A 154 13.42 0.11 -11.76
N HIS A 155 13.10 1.15 -12.53
CA HIS A 155 11.92 1.99 -12.31
C HIS A 155 10.85 1.65 -13.36
N MET A 156 9.68 1.18 -12.94
CA MET A 156 8.60 0.77 -13.85
C MET A 156 7.51 1.85 -13.95
N TYR A 157 7.22 2.30 -15.18
CA TYR A 157 6.05 3.12 -15.46
C TYR A 157 4.80 2.24 -15.53
N THR A 158 4.02 2.22 -14.45
CA THR A 158 2.88 1.29 -14.30
C THR A 158 1.62 1.73 -15.05
N MET A 159 1.48 3.03 -15.33
CA MET A 159 0.26 3.63 -15.89
C MET A 159 -1.02 3.23 -15.14
N ASN A 160 -0.91 3.08 -13.82
CA ASN A 160 -1.99 2.59 -12.94
C ASN A 160 -2.55 1.21 -13.32
N ARG A 161 -1.74 0.36 -13.98
CA ARG A 161 -2.09 -1.02 -14.33
C ARG A 161 -1.16 -2.00 -13.63
N GLU A 162 -1.74 -3.00 -12.98
CA GLU A 162 -0.98 -3.95 -12.17
C GLU A 162 -0.53 -5.20 -12.95
N GLY A 163 -1.40 -5.76 -13.81
CA GLY A 163 -1.24 -7.11 -14.38
C GLY A 163 0.15 -7.42 -14.94
N SER A 164 0.55 -6.70 -16.00
CA SER A 164 1.86 -6.89 -16.64
C SER A 164 3.03 -6.63 -15.70
N ILE A 165 2.94 -5.62 -14.83
CA ILE A 165 4.01 -5.27 -13.89
C ILE A 165 4.26 -6.42 -12.90
N ARG A 166 3.18 -6.98 -12.35
CA ARG A 166 3.25 -8.13 -11.45
C ARG A 166 3.88 -9.34 -12.13
N GLU A 167 3.52 -9.61 -13.38
CA GLU A 167 4.08 -10.71 -14.17
C GLU A 167 5.58 -10.52 -14.45
N ILE A 168 5.99 -9.31 -14.85
CA ILE A 168 7.39 -8.97 -15.08
C ILE A 168 8.19 -9.16 -13.80
N LEU A 169 7.74 -8.61 -12.68
CA LEU A 169 8.43 -8.71 -11.39
C LEU A 169 8.55 -10.17 -10.90
N LYS A 170 7.50 -10.99 -11.09
CA LYS A 170 7.55 -12.43 -10.78
C LYS A 170 8.59 -13.15 -11.65
N SER A 171 8.60 -12.87 -12.95
CA SER A 171 9.52 -13.49 -13.91
C SER A 171 10.98 -13.12 -13.65
N LEU A 172 11.23 -11.94 -13.08
CA LEU A 172 12.55 -11.47 -12.65
C LEU A 172 12.95 -11.96 -11.25
N GLY A 173 12.07 -12.68 -10.53
CA GLY A 173 12.33 -13.07 -9.14
C GLY A 173 12.31 -11.90 -8.13
N LEU A 174 11.77 -10.75 -8.54
CA LEU A 174 11.70 -9.52 -7.74
C LEU A 174 10.36 -9.35 -7.02
N TRP A 175 9.38 -10.21 -7.32
CA TRP A 175 8.09 -10.22 -6.63
C TRP A 175 8.16 -11.07 -5.37
N LYS A 176 8.23 -10.42 -4.20
CA LYS A 176 8.03 -11.10 -2.91
C LYS A 176 6.53 -11.12 -2.61
N LEU A 177 5.95 -12.32 -2.49
CA LEU A 177 4.65 -12.47 -1.84
C LEU A 177 4.77 -11.92 -0.41
N GLU A 178 3.76 -11.18 0.08
CA GLU A 178 3.72 -10.63 1.46
C GLU A 178 4.11 -11.73 2.46
N GLY A 179 5.39 -11.77 2.85
CA GLY A 179 6.01 -12.98 3.41
C GLY A 179 6.48 -12.86 4.84
N ASP A 180 6.50 -11.66 5.41
CA ASP A 180 6.81 -11.46 6.82
C ASP A 180 5.87 -10.40 7.38
N ARG A 181 4.68 -10.82 7.82
CA ARG A 181 3.81 -9.99 8.65
C ARG A 181 4.60 -9.68 9.92
N VAL A 182 5.31 -8.55 9.96
CA VAL A 182 6.17 -8.21 11.11
C VAL A 182 5.36 -8.00 12.39
N PHE A 183 4.14 -7.48 12.26
CA PHE A 183 3.21 -7.22 13.35
C PHE A 183 1.79 -7.69 13.00
N PRO A 184 0.92 -7.93 13.99
CA PRO A 184 -0.50 -8.20 13.77
C PRO A 184 -1.27 -7.10 13.01
N TRP A 185 -0.68 -5.94 12.77
CA TRP A 185 -1.24 -4.88 11.93
C TRP A 185 -0.27 -4.51 10.81
N LYS A 186 -0.79 -3.99 9.70
CA LYS A 186 0.07 -3.46 8.63
C LYS A 186 0.77 -2.20 9.14
N ASN A 187 2.07 -2.29 9.43
CA ASN A 187 2.88 -1.11 9.68
C ASN A 187 3.14 -0.39 8.36
N ARG A 188 2.28 0.59 8.04
CA ARG A 188 2.35 1.35 6.79
C ARG A 188 3.12 2.67 6.93
N SER A 189 3.58 3.01 8.13
CA SER A 189 4.17 4.34 8.32
C SER A 189 5.66 4.32 8.02
N GLN A 190 6.02 5.03 6.97
CA GLN A 190 7.41 5.41 6.69
C GLN A 190 7.80 6.70 7.44
N HIS A 191 6.93 7.21 8.33
CA HIS A 191 7.24 8.40 9.11
C HIS A 191 8.38 8.11 10.09
N PRO A 192 9.46 8.91 10.12
CA PRO A 192 10.68 8.61 10.88
C PRO A 192 10.47 8.33 12.37
N ILE A 193 9.47 8.97 12.98
CA ILE A 193 9.16 8.79 14.41
C ILE A 193 8.27 7.55 14.62
N ARG A 194 7.31 7.31 13.72
CA ARG A 194 6.32 6.24 13.88
C ARG A 194 6.86 4.87 13.49
N CYS A 195 7.96 4.79 12.74
CA CYS A 195 8.57 3.51 12.40
C CYS A 195 9.02 2.70 13.65
N LEU A 196 9.16 3.36 14.80
CA LEU A 196 9.47 2.76 16.11
C LEU A 196 8.23 2.20 16.85
N GLU A 197 7.02 2.47 16.34
CA GLU A 197 5.78 2.03 16.93
C GLU A 197 5.65 0.50 16.85
N SER A 198 5.58 -0.18 18.00
CA SER A 198 5.53 -1.64 18.08
C SER A 198 4.36 -2.21 18.89
N VAL A 199 3.52 -1.34 19.46
CA VAL A 199 2.33 -1.76 20.22
C VAL A 199 1.15 -0.80 19.99
N ARG A 200 -0.05 -1.36 19.78
CA ARG A 200 -1.30 -0.62 19.58
C ARG A 200 -2.44 -1.20 20.41
N PRO A 201 -3.44 -0.38 20.79
CA PRO A 201 -4.70 -0.89 21.32
C PRO A 201 -5.46 -1.67 20.25
N ILE A 202 -6.11 -2.76 20.65
CA ILE A 202 -6.82 -3.67 19.73
C ILE A 202 -8.08 -3.06 19.08
N TYR A 203 -8.66 -2.02 19.70
CA TYR A 203 -9.94 -1.41 19.29
C TYR A 203 -9.95 -0.87 17.85
N TRP A 204 -8.78 -0.54 17.29
CA TRP A 204 -8.64 -0.04 15.92
C TRP A 204 -8.05 -1.08 14.95
N SER A 205 -8.02 -2.37 15.30
CA SER A 205 -7.53 -3.45 14.43
C SER A 205 -8.18 -3.43 13.05
N PHE A 206 -9.50 -3.20 13.00
CA PHE A 206 -10.30 -3.09 11.78
C PHE A 206 -10.43 -1.66 11.23
N ARG A 207 -9.86 -0.65 11.93
CA ARG A 207 -9.90 0.77 11.55
C ARG A 207 -8.52 1.44 11.60
N PRO A 208 -7.50 0.88 10.91
CA PRO A 208 -6.13 1.35 11.02
C PRO A 208 -5.93 2.79 10.55
N ARG A 209 -6.67 3.27 9.53
CA ARG A 209 -6.54 4.66 9.07
C ARG A 209 -7.07 5.63 10.12
N SER A 210 -8.19 5.31 10.77
CA SER A 210 -8.72 6.11 11.88
C SER A 210 -7.71 6.23 13.01
N TYR A 211 -7.04 5.14 13.38
CA TYR A 211 -5.97 5.15 14.39
C TYR A 211 -4.80 6.07 13.99
N ILE A 212 -4.31 5.93 12.75
CA ILE A 212 -3.20 6.75 12.25
C ILE A 212 -3.56 8.23 12.25
N THR A 213 -4.79 8.58 11.85
CA THR A 213 -5.26 9.97 11.86
C THR A 213 -5.33 10.52 13.28
N ARG A 214 -5.94 9.78 14.24
CA ARG A 214 -6.08 10.20 15.64
C ARG A 214 -4.74 10.37 16.37
N THR A 215 -3.70 9.70 15.90
CA THR A 215 -2.38 9.70 16.52
C THR A 215 -1.35 10.44 15.67
N ARG A 216 -1.76 11.14 14.61
CA ARG A 216 -0.84 11.76 13.63
C ARG A 216 0.11 12.74 14.30
N ASP A 217 -0.41 13.52 15.23
CA ASP A 217 0.30 14.65 15.86
C ASP A 217 1.00 14.24 17.17
N TRP A 218 1.18 12.93 17.40
CA TRP A 218 1.97 12.47 18.53
C TRP A 218 3.46 12.65 18.27
N ASP A 219 4.16 13.24 19.24
CA ASP A 219 5.62 13.42 19.19
C ASP A 219 6.38 12.11 19.42
N GLN A 220 5.79 11.16 20.15
CA GLN A 220 6.36 9.86 20.46
C GLN A 220 5.32 8.74 20.30
N PHE A 221 5.80 7.58 19.86
CA PHE A 221 4.97 6.39 19.66
C PHE A 221 5.39 5.26 20.60
N PRO A 222 4.45 4.50 21.18
CA PRO A 222 4.77 3.41 22.09
C PRO A 222 5.65 2.33 21.45
N ASN A 223 6.73 1.98 22.15
CA ASN A 223 7.64 0.91 21.79
C ASN A 223 7.78 -0.07 22.96
N GLY A 224 7.45 -1.35 22.74
CA GLY A 224 7.47 -2.39 23.76
C GLY A 224 6.16 -2.47 24.54
N ARG A 225 6.04 -1.72 25.64
CA ARG A 225 4.84 -1.76 26.52
C ARG A 225 4.00 -0.49 26.37
N TRP A 226 2.68 -0.68 26.32
CA TRP A 226 1.72 0.42 26.49
C TRP A 226 1.71 0.86 27.96
N GLY A 227 1.80 2.17 28.21
CA GLY A 227 1.64 2.75 29.56
C GLY A 227 2.88 3.35 30.24
N ASN A 228 4.07 3.39 29.60
CA ASN A 228 5.16 4.24 30.09
C ASN A 228 4.89 5.69 29.64
N SER A 229 4.41 6.50 30.57
CA SER A 229 3.34 7.50 30.41
C SER A 229 3.78 8.89 29.92
N SER A 230 4.11 9.01 28.63
CA SER A 230 4.23 10.33 27.97
C SER A 230 3.33 10.47 26.73
N SER A 231 2.49 9.47 26.42
CA SER A 231 1.69 9.48 25.19
C SER A 231 0.63 10.58 25.24
N PRO A 232 0.62 11.50 24.26
CA PRO A 232 -0.41 12.54 24.17
C PRO A 232 -1.81 11.95 24.08
N ALA A 233 -2.83 12.73 24.40
CA ALA A 233 -4.21 12.34 24.17
C ALA A 233 -4.45 11.98 22.69
N PHE A 234 -5.38 11.06 22.43
CA PHE A 234 -5.82 10.82 21.06
C PHE A 234 -6.49 12.09 20.55
N GLY A 235 -6.07 12.55 19.37
CA GLY A 235 -6.72 13.68 18.71
C GLY A 235 -8.14 13.33 18.27
N ASP A 236 -8.98 14.36 18.17
CA ASP A 236 -10.30 14.23 17.57
C ASP A 236 -10.19 14.01 16.06
N VAL A 237 -11.08 13.18 15.53
CA VAL A 237 -11.21 13.01 14.08
C VAL A 237 -12.21 14.04 13.59
N SER A 238 -11.72 15.09 12.95
CA SER A 238 -12.62 16.04 12.28
C SER A 238 -13.44 15.33 11.19
N SER A 239 -14.65 15.81 10.95
CA SER A 239 -15.58 15.26 9.94
C SER A 239 -14.96 15.17 8.54
N TYR A 240 -14.00 16.05 8.23
CA TYR A 240 -13.23 16.04 6.98
C TYR A 240 -12.38 14.78 6.80
N TYR A 241 -11.86 14.19 7.87
CA TYR A 241 -11.12 12.93 7.76
C TYR A 241 -12.06 11.73 7.65
N LEU A 242 -13.27 11.79 8.23
CA LEU A 242 -14.23 10.68 8.15
C LEU A 242 -14.63 10.36 6.70
N SER A 243 -14.79 11.35 5.83
CA SER A 243 -15.12 11.13 4.41
C SER A 243 -14.02 10.40 3.63
N ASN A 244 -12.75 10.59 4.00
CA ASN A 244 -11.60 9.88 3.41
C ASN A 244 -11.31 8.52 4.08
N LEU A 245 -11.84 8.31 5.28
CA LEU A 245 -11.71 7.06 6.04
C LEU A 245 -12.77 6.03 5.64
N THR A 246 -13.91 6.51 5.16
CA THR A 246 -14.98 5.68 4.63
C THR A 246 -14.63 5.19 3.23
N THR A 247 -14.19 3.95 3.12
CA THR A 247 -14.14 3.19 1.85
C THR A 247 -15.54 2.83 1.34
N LEU A 248 -16.58 3.53 1.80
CA LEU A 248 -17.94 3.07 1.61
C LEU A 248 -18.29 3.24 0.14
N ARG A 249 -18.56 2.10 -0.51
CA ARG A 249 -19.25 2.01 -1.80
C ARG A 249 -20.45 2.97 -1.86
N ASN A 250 -20.94 3.21 -3.08
CA ASN A 250 -22.18 3.95 -3.28
C ASN A 250 -23.32 3.36 -2.40
N ASN A 251 -24.35 4.14 -2.12
CA ASN A 251 -25.42 3.70 -1.22
C ASN A 251 -26.10 2.41 -1.69
N GLU A 252 -26.15 2.17 -3.00
CA GLU A 252 -26.76 0.98 -3.61
C GLU A 252 -26.10 -0.32 -3.12
N ASP A 253 -24.77 -0.39 -3.16
CA ASP A 253 -24.06 -1.59 -2.71
C ASP A 253 -24.27 -1.90 -1.22
N ARG A 254 -24.41 -0.85 -0.40
CA ARG A 254 -24.62 -0.98 1.05
C ARG A 254 -26.02 -1.49 1.32
N LEU A 255 -27.00 -0.98 0.60
CA LEU A 255 -28.37 -1.48 0.63
C LEU A 255 -28.45 -2.93 0.12
N ALA A 256 -27.66 -3.29 -0.90
CA ALA A 256 -27.59 -4.65 -1.41
C ALA A 256 -26.99 -5.63 -0.38
N MET A 257 -26.02 -5.20 0.43
CA MET A 257 -25.44 -6.01 1.51
C MET A 257 -26.33 -6.09 2.75
N PHE A 258 -26.82 -4.94 3.23
CA PHE A 258 -27.48 -4.82 4.54
C PHE A 258 -29.00 -4.93 4.49
N GLY A 259 -29.59 -4.84 3.30
CA GLY A 259 -31.04 -4.79 3.10
C GLY A 259 -31.54 -3.37 2.85
N ASN A 260 -32.63 -3.26 2.08
CA ASN A 260 -33.29 -1.98 1.78
C ASN A 260 -34.17 -1.50 2.94
N THR A 261 -34.66 -2.42 3.77
CA THR A 261 -35.56 -2.18 4.89
C THR A 261 -35.12 -3.04 6.08
N ILE A 262 -35.35 -2.54 7.29
CA ILE A 262 -35.12 -3.25 8.55
C ILE A 262 -36.46 -3.28 9.28
N GLU A 263 -37.03 -4.46 9.45
CA GLU A 263 -38.32 -4.68 10.11
C GLU A 263 -38.14 -5.09 11.56
N SER A 264 -37.02 -5.77 11.88
CA SER A 264 -36.74 -6.26 13.22
C SER A 264 -35.24 -6.28 13.53
N ILE A 265 -34.91 -6.53 14.80
CA ILE A 265 -33.54 -6.79 15.22
C ILE A 265 -32.95 -8.04 14.56
N GLU A 266 -33.79 -8.98 14.13
CA GLU A 266 -33.32 -10.22 13.48
C GLU A 266 -32.67 -9.92 12.13
N ASP A 267 -33.16 -8.93 11.39
CA ASP A 267 -32.55 -8.48 10.14
C ASP A 267 -31.13 -7.97 10.38
N VAL A 268 -30.94 -7.20 11.46
CA VAL A 268 -29.63 -6.69 11.86
C VAL A 268 -28.70 -7.84 12.24
N LYS A 269 -29.14 -8.80 13.07
CA LYS A 269 -28.33 -9.97 13.43
C LYS A 269 -27.93 -10.78 12.21
N GLN A 270 -28.83 -10.96 11.25
CA GLN A 270 -28.57 -11.72 10.03
C GLN A 270 -27.46 -11.05 9.19
N VAL A 271 -27.38 -9.72 9.16
CA VAL A 271 -26.26 -9.01 8.51
C VAL A 271 -24.92 -9.38 9.15
N PHE A 272 -24.84 -9.41 10.49
CA PHE A 272 -23.62 -9.81 11.19
C PHE A 272 -23.28 -11.29 10.96
N ILE A 273 -24.27 -12.18 10.98
CA ILE A 273 -24.07 -13.61 10.67
C ILE A 273 -23.56 -13.79 9.24
N ASN A 274 -24.13 -13.09 8.27
CA ASN A 274 -23.69 -13.14 6.87
C ASN A 274 -22.26 -12.59 6.72
N TYR A 275 -21.90 -11.56 7.49
CA TYR A 275 -20.52 -11.07 7.54
C TYR A 275 -19.56 -12.13 8.13
N ILE A 276 -19.89 -12.76 9.24
CA ILE A 276 -19.01 -13.77 9.85
C ILE A 276 -18.87 -15.02 8.96
N THR A 277 -19.97 -15.49 8.39
CA THR A 277 -19.98 -16.71 7.55
C THR A 277 -19.47 -16.46 6.13
N GLN A 278 -19.43 -15.20 5.68
CA GLN A 278 -19.16 -14.80 4.29
C GLN A 278 -20.09 -15.50 3.28
N ALA A 279 -21.27 -15.92 3.74
CA ALA A 279 -22.34 -16.47 2.91
C ALA A 279 -23.11 -15.34 2.21
N PRO A 280 -23.64 -15.58 1.00
CA PRO A 280 -24.56 -14.64 0.38
C PRO A 280 -25.82 -14.45 1.23
N ASN A 281 -26.33 -13.23 1.29
CA ASN A 281 -27.63 -12.92 1.86
C ASN A 281 -28.77 -13.41 0.94
N ALA A 282 -30.02 -13.12 1.31
CA ALA A 282 -31.21 -13.54 0.55
C ALA A 282 -31.26 -13.05 -0.90
N THR A 283 -30.53 -11.98 -1.25
CA THR A 283 -30.43 -11.44 -2.62
C THR A 283 -29.20 -11.93 -3.37
N GLY A 284 -28.43 -12.87 -2.80
CA GLY A 284 -27.23 -13.43 -3.41
C GLY A 284 -25.98 -12.56 -3.24
N VAL A 285 -26.02 -11.54 -2.39
CA VAL A 285 -24.90 -10.60 -2.15
C VAL A 285 -24.18 -10.95 -0.85
N LYS A 286 -22.85 -11.06 -0.89
CA LYS A 286 -22.05 -11.28 0.32
C LYS A 286 -21.86 -9.98 1.10
N VAL A 287 -21.94 -10.08 2.42
CA VAL A 287 -21.59 -8.95 3.31
C VAL A 287 -20.07 -8.93 3.52
N THR A 288 -19.38 -8.02 2.84
CA THR A 288 -17.91 -7.96 2.86
C THR A 288 -17.35 -6.95 3.87
N SER A 289 -18.22 -6.14 4.48
CA SER A 289 -17.85 -5.12 5.46
C SER A 289 -18.99 -4.80 6.42
N LEU A 290 -18.65 -4.23 7.58
CA LEU A 290 -19.57 -3.66 8.55
C LEU A 290 -19.21 -2.18 8.80
N PRO A 291 -20.08 -1.37 9.44
CA PRO A 291 -19.77 0.02 9.78
C PRO A 291 -18.48 0.22 10.61
N TRP A 292 -18.02 -0.82 11.30
CA TRP A 292 -16.82 -0.83 12.14
C TRP A 292 -15.55 -1.31 11.43
N THR A 293 -15.62 -1.62 10.13
CA THR A 293 -14.48 -2.13 9.36
C THR A 293 -14.11 -1.18 8.21
N GLU A 294 -12.82 -0.86 8.04
CA GLU A 294 -12.31 -0.02 6.94
C GLU A 294 -11.86 -0.83 5.69
N ALA A 295 -11.75 -2.16 5.80
CA ALA A 295 -11.30 -3.01 4.69
C ALA A 295 -12.44 -3.89 4.18
N GLU A 296 -12.63 -3.94 2.86
CA GLU A 296 -13.64 -4.79 2.18
C GLU A 296 -13.13 -6.20 1.88
N THR A 297 -12.33 -6.79 2.78
CA THR A 297 -11.74 -8.12 2.58
C THR A 297 -12.51 -9.23 3.28
N GLY A 298 -13.67 -8.92 3.89
CA GLY A 298 -14.40 -9.85 4.75
C GLY A 298 -13.74 -9.99 6.12
N VAL A 299 -13.72 -11.21 6.65
CA VAL A 299 -13.17 -11.55 7.97
C VAL A 299 -11.66 -11.84 7.90
N GLN A 300 -10.95 -11.66 9.02
CA GLN A 300 -9.54 -12.05 9.10
C GLN A 300 -9.42 -13.58 9.06
N PRO A 301 -8.29 -14.14 8.55
CA PRO A 301 -8.10 -15.59 8.49
C PRO A 301 -8.29 -16.31 9.84
N GLU A 302 -7.83 -15.70 10.95
CA GLU A 302 -7.96 -16.26 12.30
C GLU A 302 -9.41 -16.38 12.80
N THR A 303 -10.35 -15.61 12.23
CA THR A 303 -11.78 -15.68 12.57
C THR A 303 -12.36 -17.06 12.25
N SER A 304 -11.80 -17.76 11.25
CA SER A 304 -12.21 -19.12 10.89
C SER A 304 -12.12 -20.14 12.04
N LEU A 305 -11.25 -19.87 13.03
CA LEU A 305 -11.04 -20.73 14.20
C LEU A 305 -12.17 -20.63 15.24
N ILE A 306 -13.01 -19.59 15.15
CA ILE A 306 -14.07 -19.28 16.12
C ILE A 306 -15.41 -18.91 15.46
N THR A 307 -15.59 -19.26 14.18
CA THR A 307 -16.78 -18.91 13.39
C THR A 307 -18.08 -19.36 14.05
N GLU A 308 -18.15 -20.61 14.54
CA GLU A 308 -19.37 -21.16 15.12
C GLU A 308 -19.80 -20.39 16.38
N GLN A 309 -18.84 -20.06 17.24
CA GLN A 309 -19.07 -19.29 18.46
C GLN A 309 -19.54 -17.86 18.14
N LEU A 310 -18.93 -17.22 17.14
CA LEU A 310 -19.32 -15.89 16.71
C LEU A 310 -20.72 -15.89 16.08
N VAL A 311 -21.07 -16.88 15.27
CA VAL A 311 -22.43 -17.04 14.73
C VAL A 311 -23.43 -17.21 15.86
N TRP A 312 -23.12 -18.05 16.85
CA TRP A 312 -23.96 -18.22 18.04
C TRP A 312 -24.17 -16.90 18.79
N CYS A 313 -23.10 -16.12 19.01
CA CYS A 313 -23.19 -14.81 19.66
C CYS A 313 -24.14 -13.88 18.90
N ASN A 314 -23.92 -13.70 17.58
CA ASN A 314 -24.71 -12.77 16.78
C ASN A 314 -26.18 -13.19 16.70
N HIS A 315 -26.47 -14.48 16.57
CA HIS A 315 -27.84 -15.00 16.59
C HIS A 315 -28.58 -14.70 17.91
N ASN A 316 -27.86 -14.72 19.03
CA ASN A 316 -28.40 -14.41 20.36
C ASN A 316 -28.35 -12.91 20.73
N GLY A 317 -28.06 -12.02 19.77
CA GLY A 317 -28.06 -10.57 20.00
C GLY A 317 -26.79 -10.01 20.66
N ILE A 318 -25.71 -10.79 20.68
CA ILE A 318 -24.36 -10.34 21.02
C ILE A 318 -23.67 -9.98 19.68
N LEU A 319 -23.87 -8.74 19.23
CA LEU A 319 -23.47 -8.26 17.92
C LEU A 319 -21.96 -7.95 17.89
N THR A 320 -21.15 -8.88 17.39
CA THR A 320 -19.69 -8.84 17.48
C THR A 320 -19.06 -7.90 16.47
N VAL A 321 -18.16 -7.03 16.90
CA VAL A 321 -17.44 -6.07 16.04
C VAL A 321 -15.94 -6.27 15.98
N ASN A 322 -15.36 -7.01 16.94
CA ASN A 322 -13.95 -7.36 16.96
C ASN A 322 -13.76 -8.65 17.76
N SER A 323 -12.82 -9.50 17.36
CA SER A 323 -12.50 -10.75 18.06
C SER A 323 -11.12 -11.28 17.65
N GLN A 324 -10.52 -12.10 18.52
CA GLN A 324 -9.38 -12.96 18.18
C GLN A 324 -9.43 -14.24 19.01
N PRO A 325 -8.99 -15.38 18.45
CA PRO A 325 -8.93 -16.65 19.18
C PRO A 325 -7.84 -16.62 20.26
N SER A 326 -7.90 -17.58 21.20
CA SER A 326 -6.73 -17.85 22.04
C SER A 326 -5.70 -18.67 21.27
N VAL A 327 -4.43 -18.27 21.35
CA VAL A 327 -3.30 -18.97 20.72
C VAL A 327 -2.25 -19.24 21.79
N ASN A 328 -1.83 -20.50 21.90
CA ASN A 328 -0.84 -20.95 22.88
C ASN A 328 0.41 -21.49 22.16
N GLY A 329 1.30 -20.58 21.75
CA GLY A 329 2.60 -20.93 21.17
C GLY A 329 2.53 -21.47 19.76
N ALA A 330 1.72 -20.86 18.88
CA ALA A 330 1.75 -21.20 17.46
C ALA A 330 3.10 -20.76 16.84
N PRO A 331 3.65 -21.48 15.85
CA PRO A 331 4.84 -21.02 15.14
C PRO A 331 4.64 -19.61 14.57
N SER A 332 5.68 -18.76 14.58
CA SER A 332 5.60 -17.41 13.99
C SER A 332 5.30 -17.40 12.49
N THR A 333 5.48 -18.54 11.81
CA THR A 333 5.17 -18.75 10.39
C THR A 333 3.79 -19.36 10.16
N ASP A 334 2.96 -19.48 11.20
CA ASP A 334 1.60 -20.01 11.07
C ASP A 334 0.76 -19.17 10.08
N PRO A 335 0.04 -19.77 9.13
CA PRO A 335 -0.65 -19.04 8.07
C PRO A 335 -1.87 -18.24 8.56
N LEU A 336 -2.44 -18.57 9.72
CA LEU A 336 -3.62 -17.91 10.26
C LEU A 336 -3.25 -16.83 11.28
N VAL A 337 -2.35 -17.17 12.21
CA VAL A 337 -2.04 -16.33 13.38
C VAL A 337 -0.57 -15.91 13.48
N GLY A 338 0.28 -16.37 12.57
CA GLY A 338 1.72 -16.11 12.57
C GLY A 338 2.07 -14.67 12.22
N TRP A 339 3.08 -14.14 12.91
CA TRP A 339 3.72 -12.86 12.65
C TRP A 339 5.10 -12.80 13.31
N GLY A 340 5.92 -11.81 12.92
CA GLY A 340 7.28 -11.62 13.41
C GLY A 340 8.32 -12.40 12.61
N LYS A 341 9.50 -12.60 13.19
CA LYS A 341 10.59 -13.34 12.53
C LYS A 341 10.33 -14.85 12.56
N PRO A 342 10.72 -15.61 11.52
CA PRO A 342 10.67 -17.07 11.54
C PRO A 342 11.44 -17.69 12.72
N GLY A 343 10.94 -18.80 13.25
CA GLY A 343 11.55 -19.53 14.37
C GLY A 343 11.10 -19.09 15.77
N GLY A 344 10.10 -18.20 15.86
CA GLY A 344 9.48 -17.76 17.11
C GLY A 344 8.14 -18.45 17.40
N TYR A 345 7.49 -17.99 18.47
CA TYR A 345 6.16 -18.46 18.89
C TYR A 345 5.22 -17.28 19.16
N CYS A 346 4.01 -17.36 18.64
CA CYS A 346 2.94 -16.39 18.81
C CYS A 346 1.98 -16.84 19.93
N TYR A 347 1.54 -15.88 20.73
CA TYR A 347 0.55 -16.07 21.80
C TYR A 347 -0.54 -15.01 21.68
N GLN A 348 -1.79 -15.41 21.91
CA GLN A 348 -2.96 -14.54 21.92
C GLN A 348 -3.88 -14.93 23.08
N LYS A 349 -4.37 -13.94 23.82
CA LYS A 349 -5.54 -14.13 24.71
C LYS A 349 -6.80 -14.02 23.86
N ALA A 350 -7.81 -14.83 24.17
CA ALA A 350 -9.12 -14.67 23.54
C ALA A 350 -9.67 -13.27 23.85
N TYR A 351 -10.29 -12.64 22.86
CA TYR A 351 -10.88 -11.30 22.96
C TYR A 351 -12.20 -11.25 22.19
N LEU A 352 -13.16 -10.49 22.73
CA LEU A 352 -14.46 -10.26 22.11
C LEU A 352 -14.91 -8.82 22.41
N GLU A 353 -15.31 -8.10 21.38
CA GLU A 353 -15.92 -6.77 21.44
C GLU A 353 -17.27 -6.82 20.74
N CYS A 354 -18.32 -6.32 21.38
CA CYS A 354 -19.68 -6.49 20.88
C CYS A 354 -20.64 -5.42 21.40
N PHE A 355 -21.74 -5.25 20.66
CA PHE A 355 -22.94 -4.55 21.13
C PHE A 355 -23.96 -5.56 21.62
N MET A 356 -24.70 -5.22 22.67
CA MET A 356 -25.83 -5.98 23.16
C MET A 356 -26.82 -5.06 23.87
N THR A 357 -28.00 -5.59 24.21
CA THR A 357 -28.96 -4.84 25.01
C THR A 357 -28.46 -4.67 26.44
N ALA A 358 -28.93 -3.61 27.13
CA ALA A 358 -28.59 -3.37 28.53
C ALA A 358 -28.95 -4.57 29.42
N GLU A 359 -30.13 -5.16 29.23
CA GLU A 359 -30.58 -6.35 29.96
C GLU A 359 -29.63 -7.54 29.78
N LEU A 360 -29.12 -7.78 28.57
CA LEU A 360 -28.19 -8.88 28.32
C LEU A 360 -26.82 -8.60 28.95
N SER A 361 -26.36 -7.35 28.88
CA SER A 361 -25.10 -6.89 29.49
C SER A 361 -25.11 -7.09 31.01
N GLU A 362 -26.16 -6.68 31.69
CA GLU A 362 -26.31 -6.84 33.15
C GLU A 362 -26.26 -8.32 33.56
N LYS A 363 -27.00 -9.18 32.85
CA LYS A 363 -26.99 -10.63 33.09
C LYS A 363 -25.60 -11.24 32.87
N LEU A 364 -24.90 -10.82 31.82
CA LEU A 364 -23.55 -11.29 31.51
C LEU A 364 -22.55 -10.88 32.59
N ILE A 365 -22.61 -9.62 33.06
CA ILE A 365 -21.74 -9.12 34.12
C ILE A 365 -21.94 -9.93 35.40
N GLN A 366 -23.19 -10.18 35.80
CA GLN A 366 -23.49 -11.01 36.98
C GLN A 366 -22.89 -12.42 36.86
N ILE A 367 -22.96 -13.04 35.68
CA ILE A 367 -22.35 -14.36 35.43
C ILE A 367 -20.82 -14.27 35.53
N ILE A 368 -20.20 -13.24 34.94
CA ILE A 368 -18.74 -13.05 34.99
C ILE A 368 -18.26 -12.88 36.43
N GLU A 369 -18.92 -12.02 37.21
CA GLU A 369 -18.55 -11.75 38.60
C GLU A 369 -18.76 -12.97 39.51
N ARG A 370 -19.81 -13.75 39.27
CA ARG A 370 -20.13 -14.95 40.05
C ARG A 370 -19.20 -16.12 39.72
N ASP A 371 -19.04 -16.42 38.43
CA ASP A 371 -18.46 -17.69 37.97
C ASP A 371 -17.02 -17.53 37.46
N PHE A 372 -16.61 -16.33 37.04
CA PHE A 372 -15.32 -16.07 36.39
C PHE A 372 -14.54 -14.83 36.89
N PRO A 373 -14.60 -14.44 38.17
CA PRO A 373 -14.14 -13.12 38.65
C PRO A 373 -12.65 -12.82 38.42
N ILE A 374 -11.81 -13.86 38.31
CA ILE A 374 -10.35 -13.72 38.10
C ILE A 374 -9.95 -14.06 36.66
N ARG A 375 -10.81 -14.79 35.91
CA ARG A 375 -10.48 -15.32 34.58
C ARG A 375 -10.83 -14.36 33.45
N VAL A 376 -11.82 -13.50 33.65
CA VAL A 376 -12.32 -12.58 32.62
C VAL A 376 -12.12 -11.15 33.09
N ASN A 377 -11.43 -10.36 32.26
CA ASN A 377 -11.45 -8.90 32.38
C ASN A 377 -12.52 -8.37 31.42
N TYR A 378 -13.39 -7.49 31.91
CA TYR A 378 -14.44 -6.88 31.11
C TYR A 378 -14.42 -5.35 31.28
N HIS A 379 -15.00 -4.68 30.30
CA HIS A 379 -15.27 -3.24 30.32
C HIS A 379 -16.58 -3.02 29.57
N ALA A 380 -17.57 -2.42 30.23
CA ALA A 380 -18.88 -2.13 29.67
C ALA A 380 -19.13 -0.62 29.75
N ILE A 381 -19.54 -0.03 28.63
CA ILE A 381 -19.83 1.39 28.48
C ILE A 381 -21.11 1.54 27.65
N ASP A 382 -21.88 2.59 27.93
CA ASP A 382 -22.98 3.03 27.08
C ASP A 382 -22.60 4.33 26.36
N LYS A 383 -23.55 4.95 25.64
CA LYS A 383 -23.30 6.19 24.89
C LYS A 383 -23.27 7.44 25.78
N ASP A 384 -23.95 7.39 26.92
CA ASP A 384 -24.23 8.54 27.77
C ASP A 384 -23.19 8.69 28.90
N VAL A 385 -22.31 7.70 29.05
CA VAL A 385 -21.05 7.71 29.82
C VAL A 385 -19.88 8.10 28.93
#